data_AF-A0A1F7SWU7-F1
#
_entry.id   AF-A0A1F7SWU7-F1
#
_cell.length_a   1.000
_cell.length_b   1.000
_cell.length_c   1.000
_cell.angle_alpha   90.00
_cell.angle_beta   90.00
_cell.angle_gamma   90.00
#
_symmetry.space_group_name_H-M   'P 1'
#
loop_
_entity.id
_entity.type
_entity.pdbx_description
1 polymer ?
#
loop_
_entity_poly.entity_id
_entity_poly.type
_entity_poly.pdbx_seq_one_letter_code
_entity_poly.pdbx_strand_id
1 'polypeptide(L)'
;MIRALLRKGDGSPGGRHWLDSVVMHLQRGLIQAGHPMDADGWFGAGTERGLKAFQQGHALPASGAADRPLWEALAPHLEAALGAAQRETAQLLPGFAGDLEWVHAREGHRGRPYWPGGDSGVTLDPGFDLGHADPALFRRLYQPVLGADGMRAAERTLGKKGAEANAALRADPALQAIRIGAAQAYVLMPHAARTYWRYIAERFSALSRPEAPPSVQTALLSLAYNRGAGNEALDVLAGPLREGDWAGAADLIGRMQQDHDLPGIRERRRWEADLIRAELEFLEQA
;
A
#
# COMPACT_ATOMS: atom_id res chain seq x y z
N MET A 1 -12.88 -8.01 -13.08
CA MET A 1 -12.37 -8.71 -11.88
C MET A 1 -12.18 -10.19 -12.19
N ILE A 2 -11.00 -10.74 -11.88
CA ILE A 2 -10.67 -12.15 -12.13
C ILE A 2 -11.50 -13.05 -11.19
N ARG A 3 -12.35 -13.90 -11.78
CA ARG A 3 -13.19 -14.89 -11.07
C ARG A 3 -12.41 -16.20 -10.87
N ALA A 4 -11.28 -16.13 -10.16
CA ALA A 4 -10.48 -17.31 -9.85
C ALA A 4 -11.22 -18.21 -8.85
N LEU A 5 -11.11 -19.52 -9.01
CA LEU A 5 -11.52 -20.47 -7.98
C LEU A 5 -10.52 -20.39 -6.82
N LEU A 6 -10.93 -19.84 -5.68
CA LEU A 6 -10.11 -19.79 -4.47
C LEU A 6 -10.51 -20.88 -3.47
N ARG A 7 -9.53 -21.43 -2.76
CA ARG A 7 -9.69 -22.45 -1.74
C ARG A 7 -8.62 -22.32 -0.66
N LYS A 8 -8.82 -23.06 0.44
CA LYS A 8 -7.86 -23.11 1.55
C LYS A 8 -6.44 -23.38 1.06
N GLY A 9 -5.51 -22.53 1.49
CA GLY A 9 -4.10 -22.56 1.09
C GLY A 9 -3.71 -21.52 0.04
N ASP A 10 -4.67 -20.93 -0.68
CA ASP A 10 -4.43 -19.77 -1.53
C ASP A 10 -4.03 -18.55 -0.69
N GLY A 11 -3.19 -17.68 -1.23
CA GLY A 11 -2.66 -16.50 -0.53
C GLY A 11 -1.69 -16.83 0.61
N SER A 12 -1.15 -18.05 0.67
CA SER A 12 -0.20 -18.44 1.70
C SER A 12 1.20 -17.85 1.45
N PRO A 13 2.03 -17.65 2.50
CA PRO A 13 3.40 -17.12 2.36
C PRO A 13 4.36 -17.92 1.47
N GLY A 14 4.00 -19.15 1.07
CA GLY A 14 4.74 -19.97 0.09
C GLY A 14 3.96 -20.26 -1.20
N GLY A 15 2.81 -19.61 -1.40
CA GLY A 15 1.93 -19.76 -2.55
C GLY A 15 2.15 -18.71 -3.64
N ARG A 16 1.20 -18.60 -4.56
CA ARG A 16 1.20 -17.53 -5.58
C ARG A 16 0.84 -16.20 -4.93
N HIS A 17 1.83 -15.35 -4.67
CA HIS A 17 1.68 -14.06 -3.98
C HIS A 17 0.64 -13.10 -4.58
N TRP A 18 0.33 -13.20 -5.88
CA TRP A 18 -0.72 -12.37 -6.49
C TRP A 18 -2.12 -12.76 -6.00
N LEU A 19 -2.31 -13.95 -5.43
CA LEU A 19 -3.58 -14.37 -4.85
C LEU A 19 -3.87 -13.69 -3.51
N ASP A 20 -2.87 -13.19 -2.80
CA ASP A 20 -3.02 -12.56 -1.49
C ASP A 20 -4.02 -11.39 -1.56
N SER A 21 -3.91 -10.55 -2.59
CA SER A 21 -4.82 -9.42 -2.80
C SER A 21 -6.25 -9.88 -3.14
N VAL A 22 -6.40 -10.94 -3.95
CA VAL A 22 -7.72 -11.49 -4.31
C VAL A 22 -8.40 -12.11 -3.08
N VAL A 23 -7.64 -12.84 -2.26
CA VAL A 23 -8.13 -13.43 -1.00
C VAL A 23 -8.53 -12.34 0.00
N MET A 24 -7.76 -11.25 0.10
CA MET A 24 -8.14 -10.14 0.97
C MET A 24 -9.43 -9.45 0.53
N HIS A 25 -9.64 -9.27 -0.78
CA HIS A 25 -10.92 -8.76 -1.29
C HIS A 25 -12.09 -9.68 -0.92
N LEU A 26 -11.91 -11.00 -1.07
CA LEU A 26 -12.89 -11.99 -0.62
C LEU A 26 -13.20 -11.87 0.88
N GLN A 27 -12.17 -11.82 1.73
CA GLN A 27 -12.32 -11.69 3.18
C GLN A 27 -13.05 -10.39 3.57
N ARG A 28 -12.71 -9.26 2.93
CA ARG A 28 -13.39 -7.97 3.14
C ARG A 28 -14.86 -8.02 2.74
N GLY A 29 -15.19 -8.68 1.63
CA GLY A 29 -16.57 -8.92 1.21
C GLY A 29 -17.33 -9.72 2.27
N LEU A 30 -16.73 -10.79 2.81
CA LEU A 30 -17.36 -11.61 3.86
C LEU A 30 -17.56 -10.84 5.17
N ILE A 31 -16.59 -10.01 5.56
CA ILE A 31 -16.72 -9.11 6.72
C ILE A 31 -17.88 -8.14 6.52
N GLN A 32 -17.99 -7.52 5.34
CA GLN A 32 -19.13 -6.66 4.99
C GLN A 32 -20.47 -7.41 4.93
N ALA A 33 -20.44 -8.71 4.67
CA ALA A 33 -21.62 -9.58 4.74
C ALA A 33 -21.95 -10.08 6.16
N GLY A 34 -21.23 -9.61 7.19
CA GLY A 34 -21.48 -9.94 8.60
C GLY A 34 -20.74 -11.18 9.11
N HIS A 35 -19.73 -11.67 8.39
CA HIS A 35 -18.89 -12.78 8.83
C HIS A 35 -17.55 -12.27 9.39
N PRO A 36 -17.39 -12.17 10.73
CA PRO A 36 -16.18 -11.60 11.32
C PRO A 36 -14.96 -12.52 11.10
N MET A 37 -13.88 -11.94 10.56
CA MET A 37 -12.57 -12.56 10.39
C MET A 37 -11.51 -11.48 10.14
N ASP A 38 -10.24 -11.88 10.10
CA ASP A 38 -9.15 -11.03 9.64
C ASP A 38 -9.06 -11.05 8.11
N ALA A 39 -8.85 -9.89 7.50
CA ALA A 39 -8.60 -9.74 6.06
C ALA A 39 -7.09 -9.68 5.79
N ASP A 40 -6.41 -10.78 6.08
CA ASP A 40 -4.95 -10.91 6.05
C ASP A 40 -4.39 -11.34 4.68
N GLY A 41 -5.26 -11.64 3.71
CA GLY A 41 -4.88 -12.17 2.40
C GLY A 41 -4.55 -13.65 2.41
N TRP A 42 -4.70 -14.36 3.53
CA TRP A 42 -4.47 -15.80 3.64
C TRP A 42 -5.79 -16.57 3.70
N PHE A 43 -5.98 -17.50 2.76
CA PHE A 43 -7.13 -18.39 2.78
C PHE A 43 -6.89 -19.54 3.78
N GLY A 44 -7.03 -19.23 5.07
CA GLY A 44 -6.93 -20.17 6.18
C GLY A 44 -8.26 -20.85 6.52
N ALA A 45 -8.26 -21.57 7.65
CA ALA A 45 -9.47 -22.24 8.16
C ALA A 45 -10.57 -21.25 8.58
N GLY A 46 -10.21 -20.02 8.98
CA GLY A 46 -11.17 -18.95 9.28
C GLY A 46 -11.96 -18.53 8.04
N THR A 47 -11.25 -18.23 6.95
CA THR A 47 -11.83 -17.90 5.63
C THR A 47 -12.75 -19.03 5.16
N GLU A 48 -12.29 -20.28 5.19
CA GLU A 48 -13.13 -21.43 4.78
C GLU A 48 -14.44 -21.53 5.57
N ARG A 49 -14.40 -21.36 6.90
CA ARG A 49 -15.61 -21.35 7.73
C ARG A 49 -16.54 -20.20 7.38
N GLY A 50 -16.00 -19.00 7.17
CA GLY A 50 -16.75 -17.82 6.76
C GLY A 50 -17.47 -18.02 5.42
N LEU A 51 -16.78 -18.60 4.43
CA LEU A 51 -17.40 -18.95 3.15
C LEU A 51 -18.55 -19.95 3.33
N LYS A 52 -18.34 -21.03 4.10
CA LYS A 52 -19.39 -22.03 4.32
C LYS A 52 -20.63 -21.42 4.96
N ALA A 53 -20.45 -20.54 5.95
CA ALA A 53 -21.56 -19.83 6.58
C ALA A 53 -22.29 -18.90 5.60
N PHE A 54 -21.55 -18.13 4.81
CA PHE A 54 -22.12 -17.26 3.77
C PHE A 54 -22.91 -18.06 2.73
N GLN A 55 -22.32 -19.15 2.22
CA GLN A 55 -22.96 -20.04 1.24
C GLN A 55 -24.26 -20.63 1.78
N GLN A 56 -24.26 -21.13 3.02
CA GLN A 56 -25.46 -21.64 3.68
C GLN A 56 -26.55 -20.57 3.79
N GLY A 57 -26.17 -19.34 4.18
CA GLY A 57 -27.10 -18.21 4.27
C GLY A 57 -27.71 -17.78 2.93
N HIS A 58 -27.03 -18.06 1.82
CA HIS A 58 -27.47 -17.71 0.46
C HIS A 58 -27.99 -18.92 -0.35
N ALA A 59 -28.30 -20.03 0.32
CA ALA A 59 -28.77 -21.28 -0.31
C ALA A 59 -27.83 -21.83 -1.41
N LEU A 60 -26.53 -21.57 -1.28
CA LEU A 60 -25.47 -22.12 -2.12
C LEU A 60 -24.90 -23.41 -1.52
N PRO A 61 -24.32 -24.32 -2.32
CA PRO A 61 -23.54 -25.43 -1.80
C PRO A 61 -22.42 -24.94 -0.88
N ALA A 62 -22.35 -25.45 0.35
CA ALA A 62 -21.37 -25.06 1.36
C ALA A 62 -19.97 -25.69 1.09
N SER A 63 -19.43 -25.48 -0.11
CA SER A 63 -18.16 -26.04 -0.58
C SER A 63 -16.96 -25.49 0.20
N GLY A 64 -17.09 -24.28 0.77
CA GLY A 64 -15.97 -23.54 1.35
C GLY A 64 -14.94 -23.04 0.33
N ALA A 65 -15.31 -23.00 -0.96
CA ALA A 65 -14.50 -22.47 -2.04
C ALA A 65 -15.16 -21.23 -2.68
N ALA A 66 -14.36 -20.30 -3.19
CA ALA A 66 -14.84 -19.14 -3.93
C ALA A 66 -15.02 -19.45 -5.40
N ASP A 67 -16.17 -20.05 -5.73
CA ASP A 67 -16.60 -20.33 -7.10
C ASP A 67 -17.45 -19.18 -7.67
N ARG A 68 -17.81 -19.30 -8.95
CA ARG A 68 -18.57 -18.26 -9.66
C ARG A 68 -19.89 -17.88 -8.95
N PRO A 69 -20.74 -18.83 -8.52
CA PRO A 69 -21.95 -18.49 -7.75
C PRO A 69 -21.67 -17.71 -6.47
N LEU A 70 -20.61 -18.07 -5.72
CA LEU A 70 -20.22 -17.28 -4.55
C LEU A 70 -19.85 -15.84 -4.95
N TRP A 71 -19.00 -15.68 -5.97
CA TRP A 71 -18.56 -14.35 -6.40
C TRP A 71 -19.73 -13.46 -6.84
N GLU A 72 -20.74 -14.03 -7.51
CA GLU A 72 -21.95 -13.31 -7.91
C GLU A 72 -22.80 -12.92 -6.70
N ALA A 73 -22.96 -13.81 -5.71
CA ALA A 73 -23.67 -13.50 -4.47
C ALA A 73 -22.93 -12.47 -3.60
N LEU A 74 -21.61 -12.48 -3.58
CA LEU A 74 -20.78 -11.60 -2.75
C LEU A 74 -20.56 -10.20 -3.35
N ALA A 75 -20.83 -10.01 -4.65
CA ALA A 75 -20.53 -8.78 -5.38
C ALA A 75 -21.02 -7.48 -4.70
N PRO A 76 -22.26 -7.38 -4.17
CA PRO A 76 -22.71 -6.16 -3.49
C PRO A 76 -21.89 -5.82 -2.23
N HIS A 77 -21.43 -6.84 -1.50
CA HIS A 77 -20.60 -6.67 -0.31
C HIS A 77 -19.16 -6.29 -0.68
N LEU A 78 -18.65 -6.78 -1.81
CA LEU A 78 -17.35 -6.35 -2.35
C LEU A 78 -17.39 -4.87 -2.75
N GLU A 79 -18.45 -4.43 -3.42
CA GLU A 79 -18.65 -3.02 -3.79
C GLU A 79 -18.73 -2.12 -2.54
N ALA A 80 -19.50 -2.54 -1.52
CA ALA A 80 -19.57 -1.82 -0.25
C ALA A 80 -18.21 -1.76 0.46
N ALA A 81 -17.45 -2.86 0.48
CA ALA A 81 -16.11 -2.91 1.07
C ALA A 81 -15.14 -1.98 0.36
N LEU A 82 -15.13 -2.00 -0.98
CA LEU A 82 -14.30 -1.14 -1.81
C LEU A 82 -14.64 0.34 -1.59
N GLY A 83 -15.93 0.68 -1.57
CA GLY A 83 -16.38 2.04 -1.29
C GLY A 83 -15.98 2.52 0.12
N ALA A 84 -16.00 1.64 1.13
CA ALA A 84 -15.52 1.98 2.47
C ALA A 84 -14.01 2.24 2.49
N ALA A 85 -13.22 1.38 1.85
CA ALA A 85 -11.77 1.56 1.74
C ALA A 85 -11.40 2.84 0.97
N GLN A 86 -12.12 3.14 -0.12
CA GLN A 86 -11.93 4.39 -0.88
C GLN A 86 -12.24 5.62 -0.03
N ARG A 87 -13.31 5.60 0.77
CA ARG A 87 -13.64 6.70 1.70
C ARG A 87 -12.57 6.89 2.77
N GLU A 88 -12.04 5.80 3.33
CA GLU A 88 -10.94 5.87 4.29
C GLU A 88 -9.67 6.45 3.67
N THR A 89 -9.29 5.98 2.48
CA THR A 89 -8.17 6.57 1.72
C THR A 89 -8.39 8.04 1.43
N ALA A 90 -9.58 8.46 1.01
CA ALA A 90 -9.88 9.87 0.75
C ALA A 90 -9.81 10.75 2.01
N GLN A 91 -10.13 10.20 3.19
CA GLN A 91 -9.96 10.90 4.47
C GLN A 91 -8.48 11.02 4.87
N LEU A 92 -7.67 9.99 4.60
CA LEU A 92 -6.26 9.96 4.95
C LEU A 92 -5.39 10.74 3.95
N LEU A 93 -5.76 10.69 2.67
CA LEU A 93 -5.08 11.27 1.53
C LEU A 93 -6.05 12.17 0.73
N PRO A 94 -6.43 13.35 1.25
CA PRO A 94 -7.37 14.23 0.57
C PRO A 94 -6.90 14.60 -0.84
N GLY A 95 -7.78 14.43 -1.83
CA GLY A 95 -7.50 14.73 -3.24
C GLY A 95 -6.61 13.72 -3.97
N PHE A 96 -6.16 12.65 -3.30
CA PHE A 96 -5.39 11.59 -3.94
C PHE A 96 -6.31 10.63 -4.70
N ALA A 97 -6.07 10.50 -6.00
CA ALA A 97 -6.69 9.60 -6.95
C ALA A 97 -5.67 8.65 -7.61
N GLY A 98 -4.39 8.72 -7.21
CA GLY A 98 -3.33 7.87 -7.73
C GLY A 98 -3.38 6.42 -7.23
N ASP A 99 -2.34 5.65 -7.58
CA ASP A 99 -2.26 4.21 -7.33
C ASP A 99 -1.26 3.88 -6.19
N LEU A 100 -1.80 3.59 -5.01
CA LEU A 100 -1.00 3.19 -3.84
C LEU A 100 -0.36 1.81 -3.98
N GLU A 101 -0.96 0.89 -4.75
CA GLU A 101 -0.40 -0.43 -4.99
C GLU A 101 0.83 -0.32 -5.88
N TRP A 102 0.77 0.54 -6.91
CA TRP A 102 1.91 0.85 -7.76
C TRP A 102 3.09 1.42 -6.97
N VAL A 103 2.82 2.33 -6.03
CA VAL A 103 3.85 2.89 -5.14
C VAL A 103 4.42 1.81 -4.23
N HIS A 104 3.57 1.03 -3.54
CA HIS A 104 4.05 -0.03 -2.65
C HIS A 104 4.89 -1.09 -3.38
N ALA A 105 4.48 -1.47 -4.59
CA ALA A 105 5.23 -2.45 -5.39
C ALA A 105 6.69 -2.03 -5.67
N ARG A 106 7.00 -0.72 -5.58
CA ARG A 106 8.33 -0.14 -5.86
C ARG A 106 9.07 0.35 -4.63
N GLU A 107 8.34 0.89 -3.65
CA GLU A 107 8.89 1.47 -2.43
C GLU A 107 8.86 0.51 -1.23
N GLY A 108 8.07 -0.56 -1.34
CA GLY A 108 7.94 -1.58 -0.32
C GLY A 108 9.24 -2.37 -0.10
N HIS A 109 9.41 -2.84 1.12
CA HIS A 109 10.57 -3.60 1.59
C HIS A 109 10.28 -5.11 1.68
N ARG A 110 9.46 -5.63 0.74
CA ARG A 110 9.06 -7.04 0.66
C ARG A 110 8.49 -7.55 2.00
N GLY A 111 7.69 -6.71 2.66
CA GLY A 111 7.08 -7.01 3.95
C GLY A 111 8.03 -7.00 5.14
N ARG A 112 9.32 -6.68 4.97
CA ARG A 112 10.32 -6.73 6.05
C ARG A 112 10.40 -5.38 6.77
N PRO A 113 10.70 -5.37 8.08
CA PRO A 113 11.14 -4.15 8.74
C PRO A 113 12.53 -3.74 8.26
N TYR A 114 12.78 -2.44 8.25
CA TYR A 114 14.04 -1.85 7.82
C TYR A 114 14.34 -0.57 8.60
N TRP A 115 15.52 0.02 8.36
CA TRP A 115 15.90 1.32 8.89
C TRP A 115 16.49 2.15 7.73
N PRO A 116 15.84 3.24 7.30
CA PRO A 116 16.22 3.95 6.07
C PRO A 116 17.41 4.91 6.24
N GLY A 117 17.88 5.16 7.47
CA GLY A 117 18.97 6.10 7.74
C GLY A 117 18.55 7.35 8.50
N GLY A 118 19.52 8.24 8.78
CA GLY A 118 19.26 9.55 9.40
C GLY A 118 18.54 9.48 10.74
N ASP A 119 17.56 10.36 10.96
CA ASP A 119 16.74 10.43 12.17
C ASP A 119 15.50 9.51 12.15
N SER A 120 15.43 8.56 11.21
CA SER A 120 14.34 7.60 11.15
C SER A 120 14.42 6.57 12.27
N GLY A 121 13.26 6.04 12.65
CA GLY A 121 13.14 4.87 13.50
C GLY A 121 13.16 3.57 12.71
N VAL A 122 12.82 2.47 13.39
CA VAL A 122 12.53 1.21 12.70
C VAL A 122 11.27 1.40 11.89
N THR A 123 11.34 1.11 10.60
CA THR A 123 10.21 1.28 9.68
C THR A 123 9.62 -0.08 9.34
N LEU A 124 8.31 -0.21 9.52
CA LEU A 124 7.57 -1.39 9.05
C LEU A 124 7.06 -1.12 7.62
N ASP A 125 7.10 -2.14 6.77
CA ASP A 125 6.45 -2.07 5.46
C ASP A 125 4.96 -1.67 5.63
N PRO A 126 4.40 -0.76 4.80
CA PRO A 126 4.96 -0.15 3.61
C PRO A 126 5.63 1.23 3.82
N GLY A 127 6.20 1.51 5.00
CA GLY A 127 6.86 2.79 5.28
C GLY A 127 6.42 3.45 6.60
N PHE A 128 5.83 2.69 7.52
CA PHE A 128 5.37 3.20 8.82
C PHE A 128 6.55 3.30 9.80
N ASP A 129 7.06 4.51 10.00
CA ASP A 129 8.23 4.80 10.84
C ASP A 129 7.85 4.81 12.34
N LEU A 130 8.29 3.79 13.09
CA LEU A 130 8.01 3.63 14.52
C LEU A 130 8.71 4.67 15.40
N GLY A 131 9.75 5.35 14.89
CA GLY A 131 10.44 6.42 15.60
C GLY A 131 9.59 7.68 15.71
N HIS A 132 8.67 7.90 14.77
CA HIS A 132 7.76 9.06 14.76
C HIS A 132 6.28 8.69 14.90
N ALA A 133 5.97 7.40 15.02
CA ALA A 133 4.60 6.90 15.11
C ALA A 133 3.90 7.26 16.42
N ASP A 134 2.60 7.51 16.33
CA ASP A 134 1.70 7.48 17.48
C ASP A 134 1.52 6.03 17.97
N PRO A 135 1.81 5.70 19.25
CA PRO A 135 1.71 4.34 19.76
C PRO A 135 0.30 3.73 19.70
N ALA A 136 -0.76 4.53 19.85
CA ALA A 136 -2.13 4.05 19.80
C ALA A 136 -2.54 3.73 18.35
N LEU A 137 -2.14 4.58 17.40
CA LEU A 137 -2.32 4.32 15.97
C LEU A 137 -1.57 3.07 15.55
N PHE A 138 -0.30 2.94 15.95
CA PHE A 138 0.51 1.75 15.68
C PHE A 138 -0.22 0.48 16.13
N ARG A 139 -0.69 0.43 17.38
CA ARG A 139 -1.43 -0.74 17.90
C ARG A 139 -2.66 -1.04 17.09
N ARG A 140 -3.49 -0.03 16.83
CA ARG A 140 -4.72 -0.22 16.05
C ARG A 140 -4.45 -0.82 14.67
N LEU A 141 -3.39 -0.37 13.99
CA LEU A 141 -3.07 -0.78 12.64
C LEU A 141 -2.36 -2.14 12.57
N TYR A 142 -1.41 -2.38 13.47
CA TYR A 142 -0.51 -3.52 13.36
C TYR A 142 -0.89 -4.71 14.24
N GLN A 143 -1.76 -4.54 15.25
CA GLN A 143 -2.28 -5.67 16.03
C GLN A 143 -2.98 -6.75 15.19
N PRO A 144 -3.81 -6.44 14.17
CA PRO A 144 -4.40 -7.48 13.30
C PRO A 144 -3.42 -8.02 12.24
N VAL A 145 -2.25 -7.40 12.08
CA VAL A 145 -1.26 -7.74 11.05
C VAL A 145 -0.13 -8.60 11.62
N LEU A 146 0.29 -8.31 12.84
CA LEU A 146 1.46 -8.92 13.47
C LEU A 146 1.06 -9.99 14.48
N GLY A 147 1.79 -11.11 14.47
CA GLY A 147 1.76 -12.06 15.58
C GLY A 147 2.27 -11.44 16.89
N ALA A 148 1.93 -12.05 18.02
CA ALA A 148 2.23 -11.50 19.35
C ALA A 148 3.72 -11.20 19.60
N ASP A 149 4.63 -12.03 19.07
CA ASP A 149 6.07 -11.80 19.17
C ASP A 149 6.53 -10.60 18.35
N GLY A 150 6.07 -10.50 17.10
CA GLY A 150 6.37 -9.37 16.23
C GLY A 150 5.82 -8.06 16.79
N MET A 151 4.61 -8.10 17.35
CA MET A 151 3.99 -6.95 18.00
C MET A 151 4.81 -6.45 19.18
N ARG A 152 5.17 -7.34 20.12
CA ARG A 152 6.02 -7.00 21.27
C ARG A 152 7.39 -6.47 20.85
N ALA A 153 7.98 -7.04 19.80
CA ALA A 153 9.28 -6.63 19.29
C ALA A 153 9.23 -5.24 18.66
N ALA A 154 8.21 -4.94 17.86
CA ALA A 154 7.98 -3.62 17.28
C ALA A 154 7.66 -2.56 18.36
N GLU A 155 6.87 -2.89 19.38
CA GLU A 155 6.57 -1.94 20.48
C GLU A 155 7.83 -1.47 21.22
N ARG A 156 8.85 -2.34 21.37
CA ARG A 156 10.13 -1.97 22.00
C ARG A 156 10.96 -0.97 21.20
N THR A 157 10.58 -0.69 19.95
CA THR A 157 11.30 0.25 19.08
C THR A 157 10.58 1.57 18.88
N LEU A 158 9.35 1.72 19.40
CA LEU A 158 8.60 2.97 19.35
C LEU A 158 9.43 4.13 19.94
N GLY A 159 9.51 5.23 19.19
CA GLY A 159 10.25 6.44 19.57
C GLY A 159 11.77 6.36 19.41
N LYS A 160 12.35 5.18 19.16
CA LYS A 160 13.80 5.05 18.88
C LYS A 160 14.11 5.61 17.50
N LYS A 161 15.22 6.34 17.38
CA LYS A 161 15.67 6.98 16.13
C LYS A 161 17.15 6.73 15.89
N GLY A 162 17.59 6.95 14.66
CA GLY A 162 18.99 6.93 14.29
C GLY A 162 19.71 5.62 14.65
N ALA A 163 20.92 5.75 15.19
CA ALA A 163 21.76 4.62 15.54
C ALA A 163 21.08 3.66 16.55
N GLU A 164 20.26 4.18 17.46
CA GLU A 164 19.53 3.36 18.43
C GLU A 164 18.48 2.47 17.75
N ALA A 165 17.72 3.02 16.80
CA ALA A 165 16.74 2.27 16.02
C ALA A 165 17.40 1.16 15.18
N ASN A 166 18.50 1.50 14.49
CA ASN A 166 19.26 0.53 13.70
C ASN A 166 19.81 -0.61 14.58
N ALA A 167 20.36 -0.28 15.76
CA ALA A 167 20.85 -1.28 16.70
C ALA A 167 19.71 -2.18 17.22
N ALA A 168 18.57 -1.60 17.58
CA ALA A 168 17.40 -2.35 18.02
C ALA A 168 16.89 -3.32 16.95
N LEU A 169 16.83 -2.88 15.69
CA LEU A 169 16.45 -3.75 14.57
C LEU A 169 17.41 -4.94 14.42
N ARG A 170 18.72 -4.71 14.51
CA ARG A 170 19.75 -5.76 14.34
C ARG A 170 19.79 -6.76 15.50
N ALA A 171 19.41 -6.33 16.69
CA ALA A 171 19.50 -7.15 17.90
C ALA A 171 18.29 -8.09 18.10
N ASP A 172 17.16 -7.87 17.44
CA ASP A 172 15.90 -8.56 17.72
C ASP A 172 15.47 -9.51 16.57
N PRO A 173 15.62 -10.83 16.72
CA PRO A 173 15.22 -11.80 15.70
C PRO A 173 13.71 -11.84 15.44
N ALA A 174 12.89 -11.59 16.46
CA ALA A 174 11.43 -11.59 16.32
C ALA A 174 10.97 -10.39 15.48
N LEU A 175 11.61 -9.24 15.68
CA LEU A 175 11.42 -8.07 14.83
C LEU A 175 11.83 -8.40 13.39
N GLN A 176 13.04 -8.93 13.17
CA GLN A 176 13.54 -9.30 11.84
C GLN A 176 12.72 -10.39 11.13
N ALA A 177 11.96 -11.19 11.88
CA ALA A 177 11.09 -12.23 11.34
C ALA A 177 9.75 -11.69 10.80
N ILE A 178 9.38 -10.44 11.10
CA ILE A 178 8.13 -9.84 10.62
C ILE A 178 8.07 -9.86 9.09
N ARG A 179 6.97 -10.40 8.55
CA ARG A 179 6.66 -10.40 7.11
C ARG A 179 5.22 -9.91 6.94
N ILE A 180 5.07 -8.75 6.33
CA ILE A 180 3.79 -8.15 5.98
C ILE A 180 3.48 -8.52 4.52
N GLY A 181 2.35 -9.17 4.28
CA GLY A 181 1.91 -9.55 2.93
C GLY A 181 1.48 -8.33 2.10
N ALA A 182 1.46 -8.45 0.77
CA ALA A 182 1.06 -7.35 -0.12
C ALA A 182 -0.37 -6.87 0.16
N ALA A 183 -1.27 -7.80 0.48
CA ALA A 183 -2.62 -7.50 0.93
C ALA A 183 -2.64 -6.64 2.21
N GLN A 184 -1.92 -7.07 3.25
CA GLN A 184 -1.83 -6.32 4.50
C GLN A 184 -1.22 -4.93 4.28
N ALA A 185 -0.16 -4.85 3.46
CA ALA A 185 0.48 -3.59 3.10
C ALA A 185 -0.49 -2.62 2.40
N TYR A 186 -1.37 -3.10 1.51
CA TYR A 186 -2.40 -2.27 0.86
C TYR A 186 -3.30 -1.55 1.87
N VAL A 187 -3.67 -2.20 2.98
CA VAL A 187 -4.49 -1.58 4.04
C VAL A 187 -3.71 -0.53 4.83
N LEU A 188 -2.42 -0.80 5.04
CA LEU A 188 -1.52 0.07 5.80
C LEU A 188 -1.05 1.28 4.98
N MET A 189 -1.05 1.15 3.65
CA MET A 189 -0.44 2.12 2.74
C MET A 189 -1.03 3.53 2.86
N PRO A 190 -2.36 3.76 2.92
CA PRO A 190 -2.92 5.09 3.13
C PRO A 190 -2.39 5.78 4.41
N HIS A 191 -2.18 5.01 5.48
CA HIS A 191 -1.64 5.54 6.73
C HIS A 191 -0.15 5.88 6.63
N ALA A 192 0.64 5.02 5.98
CA ALA A 192 2.06 5.27 5.74
C ALA A 192 2.27 6.46 4.81
N ALA A 193 1.44 6.57 3.76
CA ALA A 193 1.55 7.60 2.73
C ALA A 193 1.08 8.98 3.21
N ARG A 194 0.26 9.04 4.26
CA ARG A 194 -0.39 10.27 4.73
C ARG A 194 0.57 11.44 4.92
N THR A 195 1.69 11.21 5.60
CA THR A 195 2.66 12.28 5.85
C THR A 195 3.30 12.74 4.54
N TYR A 196 3.75 11.80 3.69
CA TYR A 196 4.36 12.10 2.40
C TYR A 196 3.40 12.84 1.47
N TRP A 197 2.15 12.37 1.37
CA TRP A 197 1.12 13.00 0.54
C TRP A 197 0.79 14.40 1.01
N ARG A 198 0.58 14.61 2.33
CA ARG A 198 0.32 15.94 2.88
C ARG A 198 1.42 16.92 2.48
N TYR A 199 2.69 16.56 2.70
CA TYR A 199 3.81 17.44 2.36
C TYR A 199 3.92 17.71 0.86
N ILE A 200 3.80 16.69 0.02
CA ILE A 200 3.99 16.87 -1.43
C ILE A 200 2.82 17.62 -2.07
N ALA A 201 1.59 17.41 -1.60
CA ALA A 201 0.39 18.12 -2.07
C ALA A 201 0.36 19.58 -1.59
N GLU A 202 0.81 19.86 -0.36
CA GLU A 202 0.98 21.24 0.14
C GLU A 202 2.05 21.99 -0.68
N ARG A 203 3.17 21.33 -0.97
CA ARG A 203 4.26 21.90 -1.77
C ARG A 203 3.86 22.14 -3.23
N PHE A 204 3.16 21.19 -3.83
CA PHE A 204 2.70 21.25 -5.22
C PHE A 204 1.17 21.23 -5.25
N SER A 205 0.54 22.36 -4.92
CA SER A 205 -0.92 22.50 -4.87
C SER A 205 -1.64 22.13 -6.18
N ALA A 206 -0.92 22.13 -7.31
CA ALA A 206 -1.41 21.62 -8.59
C ALA A 206 -1.88 20.16 -8.50
N LEU A 207 -1.31 19.34 -7.61
CA LEU A 207 -1.68 17.94 -7.42
C LEU A 207 -3.11 17.76 -6.89
N SER A 208 -3.68 18.76 -6.23
CA SER A 208 -5.05 18.70 -5.69
C SER A 208 -6.09 19.27 -6.65
N ARG A 209 -5.70 19.68 -7.85
CA ARG A 209 -6.62 20.20 -8.87
C ARG A 209 -7.35 19.04 -9.58
N PRO A 210 -8.60 19.23 -10.04
CA PRO A 210 -9.33 18.21 -10.79
C PRO A 210 -8.63 17.74 -12.08
N GLU A 211 -7.82 18.61 -12.68
CA GLU A 211 -7.11 18.34 -13.93
C GLU A 211 -5.80 17.57 -13.73
N ALA A 212 -5.36 17.35 -12.48
CA ALA A 212 -4.15 16.62 -12.18
C ALA A 212 -4.32 15.12 -12.49
N PRO A 213 -3.53 14.54 -13.40
CA PRO A 213 -3.66 13.12 -13.72
C PRO A 213 -3.31 12.24 -12.51
N PRO A 214 -4.09 11.18 -12.22
CA PRO A 214 -3.76 10.17 -11.23
C PRO A 214 -2.31 9.64 -11.30
N SER A 215 -1.77 9.46 -12.51
CA SER A 215 -0.37 9.06 -12.72
C SER A 215 0.63 10.07 -12.15
N VAL A 216 0.36 11.37 -12.28
CA VAL A 216 1.21 12.45 -11.76
C VAL A 216 1.22 12.39 -10.23
N GLN A 217 0.04 12.25 -9.61
CA GLN A 217 -0.04 12.10 -8.15
C GLN A 217 0.71 10.85 -7.66
N THR A 218 0.58 9.74 -8.39
CA THR A 218 1.28 8.47 -8.11
C THR A 218 2.80 8.65 -8.17
N ALA A 219 3.30 9.26 -9.24
CA ALA A 219 4.72 9.51 -9.46
C ALA A 219 5.30 10.46 -8.39
N LEU A 220 4.59 11.53 -8.05
CA LEU A 220 5.04 12.48 -7.02
C LEU A 220 5.03 11.86 -5.62
N LEU A 221 4.06 11.01 -5.30
CA LEU A 221 4.06 10.26 -4.06
C LEU A 221 5.24 9.27 -4.01
N SER A 222 5.51 8.54 -5.10
CA SER A 222 6.67 7.66 -5.23
C SER A 222 8.00 8.41 -5.02
N LEU A 223 8.15 9.58 -5.64
CA LEU A 223 9.32 10.45 -5.43
C LEU A 223 9.46 10.90 -3.98
N ALA A 224 8.35 11.27 -3.33
CA ALA A 224 8.36 11.69 -1.92
C ALA A 224 8.81 10.55 -1.00
N TYR A 225 8.38 9.32 -1.26
CA TYR A 225 8.85 8.12 -0.55
C TYR A 225 10.35 7.88 -0.75
N ASN A 226 10.80 7.94 -2.00
CA ASN A 226 12.19 7.61 -2.34
C ASN A 226 13.20 8.69 -1.95
N ARG A 227 12.85 9.98 -2.11
CA ARG A 227 13.78 11.11 -2.00
C ARG A 227 13.53 11.99 -0.78
N GLY A 228 12.39 11.80 -0.11
CA GLY A 228 11.86 12.69 0.91
C GLY A 228 11.03 13.82 0.31
N ALA A 229 9.85 14.06 0.89
CA ALA A 229 8.92 15.09 0.42
C ALA A 229 9.50 16.52 0.49
N GLY A 230 10.45 16.76 1.39
CA GLY A 230 11.13 18.05 1.58
C GLY A 230 12.38 18.26 0.71
N ASN A 231 12.71 17.35 -0.20
CA ASN A 231 13.94 17.43 -0.99
C ASN A 231 13.89 18.61 -1.98
N GLU A 232 14.80 19.59 -1.86
CA GLU A 232 14.88 20.78 -2.73
C GLU A 232 15.08 20.44 -4.21
N ALA A 233 15.68 19.28 -4.53
CA ALA A 233 15.84 18.84 -5.92
C ALA A 233 14.50 18.64 -6.65
N LEU A 234 13.38 18.55 -5.91
CA LEU A 234 12.04 18.46 -6.50
C LEU A 234 11.50 19.82 -6.98
N ASP A 235 12.10 20.96 -6.59
CA ASP A 235 11.57 22.30 -6.92
C ASP A 235 11.52 22.60 -8.42
N VAL A 236 12.33 21.91 -9.22
CA VAL A 236 12.29 22.00 -10.69
C VAL A 236 10.91 21.62 -11.26
N LEU A 237 10.11 20.82 -10.53
CA LEU A 237 8.77 20.42 -10.94
C LEU A 237 7.74 21.53 -10.74
N ALA A 238 8.04 22.57 -9.95
CA ALA A 238 7.07 23.61 -9.60
C ALA A 238 6.52 24.37 -10.81
N GLY A 239 7.36 24.63 -11.83
CA GLY A 239 6.95 25.30 -13.07
C GLY A 239 5.93 24.47 -13.85
N PRO A 240 6.33 23.31 -14.39
CA PRO A 240 5.46 22.47 -15.20
C PRO A 240 4.17 22.06 -14.48
N LEU A 241 4.24 21.68 -13.20
CA LEU A 241 3.04 21.32 -12.43
C LEU A 241 2.06 22.49 -12.31
N ARG A 242 2.55 23.71 -12.09
CA ARG A 242 1.68 24.90 -11.97
C ARG A 242 0.97 25.20 -13.28
N GLU A 243 1.67 25.03 -14.39
CA GLU A 243 1.22 25.29 -15.76
C GLU A 243 0.35 24.15 -16.33
N GLY A 244 0.28 23.00 -15.65
CA GLY A 244 -0.41 21.82 -16.16
C GLY A 244 0.38 21.11 -17.27
N ASP A 245 1.68 21.42 -17.41
CA ASP A 245 2.59 20.73 -18.32
C ASP A 245 3.03 19.39 -17.70
N TRP A 246 2.11 18.41 -17.75
CA TRP A 246 2.32 17.08 -17.20
C TRP A 246 3.41 16.30 -17.95
N ALA A 247 3.54 16.53 -19.27
CA ALA A 247 4.58 15.93 -20.10
C ALA A 247 5.97 16.47 -19.72
N GLY A 248 6.10 17.78 -19.56
CA GLY A 248 7.33 18.40 -19.06
C GLY A 248 7.69 17.96 -17.64
N ALA A 249 6.69 17.78 -16.77
CA ALA A 249 6.91 17.19 -15.45
C ALA A 249 7.47 15.76 -15.56
N ALA A 250 6.89 14.91 -16.43
CA ALA A 250 7.39 13.55 -16.66
C ALA A 250 8.83 13.54 -17.21
N ASP A 251 9.16 14.45 -18.12
CA ASP A 251 10.52 14.62 -18.64
C ASP A 251 11.52 14.99 -17.55
N LEU A 252 11.17 15.93 -16.68
CA LEU A 252 12.02 16.30 -15.55
C LEU A 252 12.21 15.12 -14.60
N ILE A 253 11.13 14.41 -14.23
CA ILE A 253 11.20 13.21 -13.37
C ILE A 253 12.13 12.16 -13.98
N GLY A 254 11.98 11.85 -15.27
CA GLY A 254 12.81 10.88 -15.97
C GLY A 254 14.30 11.25 -16.02
N ARG A 255 14.61 12.56 -15.94
CA ARG A 255 15.97 13.10 -15.86
C ARG A 255 16.51 13.21 -14.44
N MET A 256 15.71 13.02 -13.39
CA MET A 256 16.16 12.95 -11.98
C MET A 256 16.93 11.66 -11.68
N GLN A 257 17.75 11.20 -12.62
CA GLN A 257 18.68 10.11 -12.43
C GLN A 257 19.81 10.65 -11.57
N GLN A 258 19.86 10.21 -10.33
CA GLN A 258 21.10 10.38 -9.57
C GLN A 258 22.18 9.56 -10.28
N ASP A 259 23.39 10.11 -10.38
CA ASP A 259 24.58 9.30 -10.61
C ASP A 259 24.77 8.39 -9.40
N HIS A 260 24.05 7.29 -9.44
CA HIS A 260 24.09 6.23 -8.45
C HIS A 260 24.45 4.94 -9.18
N ASP A 261 25.37 4.18 -8.59
CA ASP A 261 25.92 2.95 -9.17
C ASP A 261 24.90 1.81 -9.28
N LEU A 262 23.68 2.01 -8.79
CA LEU A 262 22.63 0.99 -8.75
C LEU A 262 21.63 1.22 -9.89
N PRO A 263 21.57 0.34 -10.90
CA PRO A 263 20.66 0.45 -12.04
C PRO A 263 19.19 0.62 -11.66
N GLY A 264 18.77 0.02 -10.53
CA GLY A 264 17.38 0.05 -10.05
C GLY A 264 16.85 1.45 -9.72
N ILE A 265 17.71 2.42 -9.35
CA ILE A 265 17.28 3.81 -9.11
C ILE A 265 17.05 4.54 -10.44
N ARG A 266 17.87 4.26 -11.47
CA ARG A 266 17.70 4.84 -12.80
C ARG A 266 16.47 4.29 -13.52
N GLU A 267 16.17 3.01 -13.36
CA GLU A 267 14.93 2.40 -13.88
C GLU A 267 13.67 2.98 -13.24
N ARG A 268 13.72 3.30 -11.94
CA ARG A 268 12.57 3.84 -11.22
C ARG A 268 12.07 5.17 -11.76
N ARG A 269 12.97 6.13 -12.02
CA ARG A 269 12.61 7.45 -12.59
C ARG A 269 11.98 7.33 -13.96
N ARG A 270 12.45 6.36 -14.76
CA ARG A 270 11.83 6.04 -16.06
C ARG A 270 10.42 5.51 -15.85
N TRP A 271 10.20 4.54 -14.96
CA TRP A 271 8.86 4.02 -14.69
C TRP A 271 7.87 5.08 -14.21
N GLU A 272 8.29 6.02 -13.37
CA GLU A 272 7.44 7.14 -12.93
C GLU A 272 7.07 8.07 -14.09
N ALA A 273 8.03 8.42 -14.93
CA ALA A 273 7.79 9.23 -16.12
C ALA A 273 6.90 8.51 -17.15
N ASP A 274 7.16 7.22 -17.37
CA ASP A 274 6.43 6.40 -18.33
C ASP A 274 4.99 6.14 -17.87
N LEU A 275 4.75 6.06 -16.56
CA LEU A 275 3.38 6.01 -16.00
C LEU A 275 2.57 7.24 -16.40
N ILE A 276 3.18 8.44 -16.33
CA ILE A 276 2.53 9.69 -16.72
C ILE A 276 2.29 9.71 -18.22
N ARG A 277 3.32 9.42 -19.02
CA ARG A 277 3.21 9.42 -20.49
C ARG A 277 2.13 8.46 -20.98
N ALA A 278 2.06 7.26 -20.42
CA ALA A 278 1.05 6.27 -20.80
C ALA A 278 -0.38 6.76 -20.53
N GLU A 279 -0.62 7.48 -19.43
CA GLU A 279 -1.94 8.06 -19.16
C GLU A 279 -2.25 9.22 -20.11
N LEU A 280 -1.28 10.10 -20.38
CA LEU A 280 -1.48 11.22 -21.31
C LEU A 280 -1.77 10.73 -22.74
N GLU A 281 -1.02 9.73 -23.23
CA GLU A 281 -1.26 9.11 -24.53
C GLU A 281 -2.66 8.49 -24.63
N PHE A 282 -3.15 7.88 -23.53
CA PHE A 282 -4.50 7.33 -23.47
C PHE A 282 -5.57 8.43 -23.53
N LEU A 283 -5.37 9.54 -22.83
CA LEU A 283 -6.30 10.67 -22.81
C LEU A 283 -6.37 11.43 -24.14
N GLU A 284 -5.27 11.50 -24.90
CA GLU A 284 -5.25 12.10 -26.24
C GLU A 284 -6.00 11.26 -27.30
N GLN A 285 -6.19 9.96 -27.04
CA GLN A 285 -6.86 9.02 -27.94
C GLN A 285 -8.35 8.81 -27.62
N ALA A 286 -8.86 9.36 -26.51
CA ALA A 286 -10.22 9.21 -26.01
C ALA A 286 -11.14 10.36 -26.42
#